data_AF-A0AAN0LW81-F1
#
_entry.id   AF-A0AAN0LW81-F1
#
_cell.length_a   1.000
_cell.length_b   1.000
_cell.length_c   1.000
_cell.angle_alpha   90.00
_cell.angle_beta   90.00
_cell.angle_gamma   90.00
#
_symmetry.space_group_name_H-M   'P 1'
#
loop_
_entity.id
_entity.type
_entity.pdbx_description
1 polymer ?
#
loop_
_entity_poly.entity_id
_entity_poly.type
_entity_poly.pdbx_seq_one_letter_code
_entity_poly.pdbx_strand_id
1 'polypeptide(L)'
;MENSSKVHAVTHRGLKQTQLNFFESGSLTYAPGKTITVDKPVNIILDEQGDTPIITLAMSDTSYNETVNVVLTSDNESRTTEFVLDQAPYTGKSMTLVAVHQTNIARQHQRKIMVQL
;
A
#
# COMPACT_ATOMS: atom_id res chain seq x y z
N MET A 1 -15.51 10.00 -1.71
CA MET A 1 -15.80 9.62 -0.30
C MET A 1 -16.55 8.32 -0.34
N GLU A 2 -16.19 7.37 0.49
CA GLU A 2 -16.88 6.08 0.61
C GLU A 2 -17.02 5.74 2.09
N ASN A 3 -18.15 5.14 2.48
CA ASN A 3 -18.42 4.77 3.87
C ASN A 3 -19.26 3.49 3.89
N SER A 4 -18.59 2.35 3.71
CA SER A 4 -19.21 1.03 3.73
C SER A 4 -18.53 0.12 4.76
N SER A 5 -19.13 -1.04 5.02
CA SER A 5 -18.52 -2.07 5.86
C SER A 5 -17.18 -2.62 5.34
N LYS A 6 -16.81 -2.32 4.09
CA LYS A 6 -15.60 -2.81 3.42
C LYS A 6 -14.50 -1.77 3.42
N VAL A 7 -14.86 -0.50 3.19
CA VAL A 7 -13.90 0.60 3.10
C VAL A 7 -14.52 1.92 3.57
N HIS A 8 -13.75 2.67 4.35
CA HIS A 8 -14.00 4.08 4.61
C HIS A 8 -12.94 4.93 3.89
N ALA A 9 -13.35 5.99 3.21
CA ALA A 9 -12.42 6.86 2.50
C ALA A 9 -12.86 8.32 2.51
N VAL A 10 -11.92 9.20 2.87
CA VAL A 10 -12.10 10.65 2.92
C VAL A 10 -10.99 11.35 2.12
N THR A 11 -11.37 12.19 1.16
CA THR A 11 -10.47 12.98 0.31
C THR A 11 -10.53 14.44 0.68
N HIS A 12 -9.41 14.99 1.14
CA HIS A 12 -9.22 16.41 1.35
C HIS A 12 -8.66 17.08 0.08
N ARG A 13 -9.55 17.71 -0.71
CA ARG A 13 -9.18 18.29 -2.02
C ARG A 13 -8.07 19.35 -1.98
N GLY A 14 -8.06 20.23 -0.98
CA GLY A 14 -7.04 21.29 -0.86
C GLY A 14 -5.61 20.77 -0.62
N LEU A 15 -5.48 19.76 0.24
CA LEU A 15 -4.23 19.06 0.51
C LEU A 15 -3.90 17.97 -0.52
N LYS A 16 -4.81 17.68 -1.45
CA LYS A 16 -4.72 16.55 -2.40
C LYS A 16 -4.39 15.23 -1.71
N GLN A 17 -5.01 14.99 -0.56
CA GLN A 17 -4.77 13.80 0.25
C GLN A 17 -6.05 12.97 0.36
N THR A 18 -5.94 11.64 0.29
CA THR A 18 -7.03 10.72 0.60
C THR A 18 -6.62 9.79 1.73
N GLN A 19 -7.46 9.70 2.77
CA GLN A 19 -7.31 8.77 3.88
C GLN A 19 -8.27 7.61 3.69
N LEU A 20 -7.76 6.38 3.74
CA LEU A 20 -8.50 5.15 3.47
C LEU A 20 -8.31 4.15 4.60
N ASN A 21 -9.38 3.44 4.93
CA ASN A 21 -9.35 2.29 5.81
C ASN A 21 -10.07 1.13 5.11
N PHE A 22 -9.29 0.16 4.63
CA PHE A 22 -9.79 -1.07 4.04
C PHE A 22 -9.90 -2.14 5.13
N PHE A 23 -11.11 -2.63 5.40
CA PHE A 23 -11.36 -3.70 6.37
C PHE A 23 -11.17 -5.10 5.78
N GLU A 24 -11.07 -5.19 4.45
CA GLU A 24 -10.75 -6.39 3.67
C GLU A 24 -9.91 -6.00 2.44
N SER A 25 -9.32 -6.97 1.75
CA SER A 25 -8.71 -6.73 0.43
C SER A 25 -9.76 -6.18 -0.54
N GLY A 26 -9.40 -5.23 -1.38
CA GLY A 26 -10.37 -4.66 -2.33
C GLY A 26 -9.85 -3.47 -3.12
N SER A 27 -10.76 -2.86 -3.87
CA SER A 27 -10.48 -1.71 -4.72
C SER A 27 -11.47 -0.58 -4.44
N LEU A 28 -10.99 0.66 -4.55
CA LEU A 28 -11.82 1.86 -4.48
C LEU A 28 -11.44 2.85 -5.58
N THR A 29 -12.42 3.29 -6.36
CA THR A 29 -12.29 4.48 -7.21
C THR A 29 -12.47 5.73 -6.34
N TYR A 30 -11.38 6.39 -5.95
CA TYR A 30 -11.41 7.53 -5.02
C TYR A 30 -11.56 8.88 -5.72
N ALA A 31 -11.28 8.93 -7.03
CA ALA A 31 -11.53 10.06 -7.92
C ALA A 31 -11.78 9.54 -9.36
N PRO A 32 -12.36 10.34 -10.27
CA PRO A 32 -12.53 9.94 -11.66
C PRO A 32 -11.22 9.44 -12.28
N GLY A 33 -11.25 8.26 -12.88
CA GLY A 33 -10.07 7.65 -13.52
C GLY A 33 -9.00 7.15 -12.54
N LYS A 34 -9.19 7.29 -11.22
CA LYS A 34 -8.21 6.90 -10.20
C LYS A 34 -8.74 5.83 -9.27
N THR A 35 -8.04 4.69 -9.25
CA THR A 35 -8.35 3.54 -8.39
C THR A 35 -7.16 3.20 -7.50
N ILE A 36 -7.45 2.84 -6.25
CA ILE A 36 -6.50 2.20 -5.34
C ILE A 36 -6.99 0.79 -5.03
N THR A 37 -6.09 -0.19 -5.13
CA THR A 37 -6.36 -1.60 -4.81
C THR A 37 -5.36 -2.07 -3.77
N VAL A 38 -5.85 -2.82 -2.79
CA VAL A 38 -5.04 -3.46 -1.74
C VAL A 38 -5.35 -4.95 -1.67
N ASP A 39 -4.34 -5.76 -1.43
CA ASP A 39 -4.49 -7.23 -1.30
C ASP A 39 -4.76 -7.69 0.14
N LYS A 40 -4.76 -6.77 1.12
CA LYS A 40 -4.96 -7.03 2.55
C LYS A 40 -5.70 -5.86 3.24
N PRO A 41 -6.34 -6.09 4.41
CA PRO A 41 -6.89 -5.01 5.24
C PRO A 41 -5.81 -4.04 5.72
N VAL A 42 -5.94 -2.75 5.44
CA VAL A 42 -4.92 -1.73 5.77
C VAL A 42 -5.50 -0.34 5.97
N ASN A 43 -4.79 0.47 6.75
CA ASN A 43 -4.98 1.92 6.81
C ASN A 43 -3.97 2.60 5.88
N ILE A 44 -4.44 3.57 5.07
CA ILE A 44 -3.63 4.28 4.09
C ILE A 44 -3.88 5.79 4.18
N ILE A 45 -2.80 6.56 4.16
CA ILE A 45 -2.82 7.97 3.74
C ILE A 45 -2.13 8.05 2.38
N LEU A 46 -2.89 8.44 1.36
CA LEU A 46 -2.41 8.70 0.01
C LEU A 46 -2.26 10.21 -0.19
N ASP A 47 -1.02 10.67 -0.37
CA ASP A 47 -0.66 12.06 -0.64
C ASP A 47 -0.33 12.22 -2.13
N GLU A 48 -1.11 13.04 -2.82
CA GLU A 48 -0.92 13.40 -4.23
C GLU A 48 -0.61 14.90 -4.41
N GLN A 49 0.01 15.55 -3.41
CA GLN A 49 0.39 16.95 -3.52
C GLN A 49 1.47 17.17 -4.59
N GLY A 50 2.47 16.29 -4.63
CA GLY A 50 3.59 16.33 -5.58
C GLY A 50 3.35 15.52 -6.87
N ASP A 51 4.39 15.43 -7.71
CA ASP A 51 4.31 14.79 -9.03
C ASP A 51 4.18 13.26 -8.96
N THR A 52 4.74 12.65 -7.92
CA THR A 52 4.63 11.21 -7.66
C THR A 52 3.86 10.98 -6.37
N PRO A 53 2.84 10.12 -6.36
CA PRO A 53 2.09 9.83 -5.14
C PRO A 53 2.97 9.26 -4.04
N ILE A 54 2.68 9.62 -2.79
CA ILE A 54 3.31 9.06 -1.58
C ILE A 54 2.24 8.29 -0.81
N ILE A 55 2.57 7.07 -0.39
CA ILE A 55 1.67 6.17 0.33
C ILE A 55 2.26 5.97 1.72
N THR A 56 1.51 6.36 2.76
CA THR A 56 1.76 5.94 4.14
C THR A 56 0.78 4.85 4.50
N LEU A 57 1.28 3.69 4.91
CA LEU A 57 0.49 2.49 5.19
C LEU A 57 0.73 2.03 6.63
N ALA A 58 -0.33 1.60 7.31
CA ALA A 58 -0.26 0.87 8.57
C ALA A 58 -1.20 -0.34 8.55
N MET A 59 -0.82 -1.40 9.27
CA MET A 59 -1.63 -2.59 9.48
C MET A 59 -1.76 -2.86 10.99
N SER A 60 -2.60 -3.80 11.41
CA SER A 60 -2.69 -4.28 12.80
C SER A 60 -1.31 -4.66 13.37
N ASP A 61 -1.12 -4.44 14.66
CA ASP A 61 0.08 -4.82 15.43
C ASP A 61 0.22 -6.35 15.61
N THR A 62 -0.83 -7.10 15.28
CA THR A 62 -0.85 -8.56 15.26
C THR A 62 -0.34 -9.17 13.95
N SER A 63 -0.11 -8.36 12.91
CA SER A 63 0.41 -8.80 11.61
C SER A 63 1.93 -8.64 11.56
N TYR A 64 2.67 -9.69 11.17
CA TYR A 64 4.12 -9.71 11.12
C TYR A 64 4.64 -10.56 9.95
N ASN A 65 5.79 -10.20 9.37
CA ASN A 65 6.36 -10.86 8.19
C ASN A 65 5.45 -10.88 6.95
N GLU A 66 4.46 -9.98 6.88
CA GLU A 66 3.54 -9.93 5.73
C GLU A 66 4.02 -8.91 4.70
N THR A 67 3.73 -9.23 3.43
CA THR A 67 3.84 -8.27 2.32
C THR A 67 2.44 -7.78 1.98
N VAL A 68 2.30 -6.47 1.79
CA VAL A 68 1.09 -5.83 1.26
C VAL A 68 1.41 -5.20 -0.08
N ASN A 69 0.56 -5.44 -1.07
CA ASN A 69 0.64 -4.76 -2.35
C ASN A 69 -0.44 -3.69 -2.44
N VAL A 70 0.00 -2.46 -2.73
CA VAL A 70 -0.89 -1.34 -3.04
C VAL A 70 -0.72 -0.98 -4.51
N VAL A 71 -1.81 -1.06 -5.27
CA VAL A 71 -1.82 -0.71 -6.69
C VAL A 71 -2.60 0.59 -6.88
N LEU A 72 -1.94 1.61 -7.40
CA LEU A 72 -2.57 2.84 -7.85
C LEU A 72 -2.71 2.79 -9.37
N THR A 73 -3.94 2.87 -9.86
CA THR A 73 -4.22 2.98 -11.29
C THR A 73 -4.79 4.35 -11.58
N SER A 74 -4.25 4.99 -12.60
CA SER A 74 -4.76 6.20 -13.26
C SER A 74 -5.04 5.87 -14.73
N ASP A 75 -5.81 6.71 -15.44
CA ASP A 75 -6.26 6.45 -16.82
C ASP A 75 -5.18 5.90 -17.77
N ASN A 76 -3.90 6.27 -17.57
CA ASN A 76 -2.79 5.90 -18.45
C ASN A 76 -1.66 5.10 -17.76
N GLU A 77 -1.75 4.85 -16.45
CA GLU A 77 -0.62 4.26 -15.71
C GLU A 77 -1.06 3.47 -14.48
N SER A 78 -0.38 2.35 -14.22
CA SER A 78 -0.47 1.61 -12.97
C SER A 78 0.87 1.61 -12.25
N ARG A 79 0.84 1.81 -10.93
CA ARG A 79 1.99 1.78 -10.01
C ARG A 79 1.71 0.77 -8.91
N THR A 80 2.59 -0.20 -8.73
CA THR A 80 2.51 -1.21 -7.66
C THR A 80 3.58 -0.92 -6.63
N THR A 81 3.17 -0.67 -5.39
CA THR A 81 4.06 -0.44 -4.26
C THR A 81 3.95 -1.58 -3.28
N GLU A 82 5.09 -2.21 -2.99
CA GLU A 82 5.20 -3.32 -2.08
C GLU A 82 5.64 -2.83 -0.70
N PHE A 83 4.85 -3.14 0.33
CA PHE A 83 5.17 -2.87 1.72
C PHE A 83 5.51 -4.18 2.43
N VAL A 84 6.70 -4.27 3.00
CA VAL A 84 7.12 -5.42 3.81
C VAL A 84 7.05 -5.01 5.28
N LEU A 85 6.10 -5.58 6.02
CA LEU A 85 5.87 -5.17 7.41
C LEU A 85 7.05 -5.50 8.31
N ASP A 86 7.34 -4.57 9.21
CA ASP A 86 8.37 -4.74 10.23
C ASP A 86 8.06 -5.90 11.18
N GLN A 87 9.11 -6.45 11.77
CA GLN A 87 9.02 -7.45 12.83
C GLN A 87 8.70 -6.81 14.19
N ALA A 88 8.23 -7.62 15.13
CA ALA A 88 8.15 -7.22 16.53
C ALA A 88 9.52 -6.67 17.01
N PRO A 89 9.55 -5.57 17.79
CA PRO A 89 8.42 -4.89 18.44
C PRO A 89 7.81 -3.74 17.63
N TYR A 90 8.06 -3.68 16.32
CA TYR A 90 7.66 -2.57 15.45
C TYR A 90 6.40 -2.85 14.62
N THR A 91 5.73 -3.97 14.88
CA THR A 91 4.43 -4.26 14.26
C THR A 91 3.43 -3.13 14.54
N GLY A 92 2.56 -2.85 13.58
CA GLY A 92 1.59 -1.75 13.68
C GLY A 92 2.14 -0.36 13.37
N LYS A 93 3.45 -0.18 13.23
CA LYS A 93 4.02 1.11 12.80
C LYS A 93 3.66 1.43 11.36
N SER A 94 3.50 2.72 11.09
CA SER A 94 3.31 3.21 9.74
C SER A 94 4.60 3.19 8.94
N MET A 95 4.50 2.86 7.66
CA MET A 95 5.58 2.90 6.68
C MET A 95 5.20 3.88 5.56
N THR A 96 6.14 4.73 5.14
CA THR A 96 5.91 5.70 4.07
C THR A 96 6.84 5.41 2.90
N LEU A 97 6.26 5.19 1.71
CA LEU A 97 6.99 4.94 0.47
C LEU A 97 6.46 5.84 -0.65
N VAL A 98 7.36 6.20 -1.56
CA VAL A 98 6.98 6.80 -2.85
C VAL A 98 6.34 5.70 -3.70
N ALA A 99 5.23 6.01 -4.37
CA ALA A 99 4.58 5.05 -5.25
C ALA A 99 5.49 4.75 -6.46
N VAL A 100 6.05 3.54 -6.50
CA VAL A 100 7.00 3.14 -7.54
C VAL A 100 6.28 2.48 -8.71
N HIS A 101 6.77 2.73 -9.91
CA HIS A 101 6.46 1.93 -11.08
C HIS A 101 7.25 0.63 -10.98
N GLN A 102 6.61 -0.52 -10.77
CA GLN A 102 7.31 -1.80 -10.86
C GLN A 102 7.50 -2.20 -12.33
N THR A 103 8.75 -2.21 -12.78
CA THR A 103 9.22 -3.19 -13.75
C THR A 103 9.57 -4.45 -12.95
N ASN A 104 9.04 -5.63 -13.32
CA ASN A 104 9.28 -6.88 -12.61
C ASN A 104 10.78 -7.16 -12.40
N ILE A 105 11.32 -6.91 -11.21
CA ILE A 105 12.61 -7.45 -10.77
C ILE A 105 12.30 -8.62 -9.83
N ALA A 106 12.41 -9.83 -10.37
CA ALA A 106 12.28 -11.06 -9.64
C ALA A 106 13.16 -11.03 -8.37
N ARG A 107 12.54 -11.26 -7.20
CA ARG A 107 13.25 -11.42 -5.93
C ARG A 107 14.21 -12.62 -6.01
N GLN A 108 15.47 -12.37 -6.36
CA GLN A 108 16.59 -13.25 -6.04
C GLN A 108 16.95 -13.04 -4.56
N HIS A 109 16.26 -13.72 -3.65
CA HIS A 109 16.75 -13.92 -2.29
C HIS A 109 17.16 -15.38 -2.08
N GLN A 110 18.48 -15.57 -2.16
CA GLN A 110 19.29 -16.43 -1.28
C GLN A 110 19.01 -17.95 -1.28
N ARG A 111 19.58 -18.66 -2.26
CA ARG A 111 20.22 -19.96 -1.97
C ARG A 111 21.72 -19.75 -1.83
N LYS A 112 22.21 -19.63 -0.59
CA LYS A 112 23.63 -19.85 -0.28
C LYS A 112 23.76 -20.78 0.92
N ILE A 113 24.17 -22.01 0.58
CA ILE A 113 25.12 -22.88 1.29
C ILE A 113 24.61 -23.60 2.56
N MET A 114 24.38 -24.90 2.41
CA MET A 114 24.90 -25.88 3.38
C MET A 114 25.38 -27.11 2.62
N VAL A 115 26.66 -27.12 2.25
CA VAL A 115 27.42 -28.32 1.90
C VAL A 115 28.66 -28.28 2.78
N GLN A 116 28.69 -29.13 3.81
CA GLN A 116 29.84 -29.91 4.31
C GLN A 116 29.49 -30.46 5.69
N LEU A 117 29.31 -31.78 5.77
CA LEU A 117 30.32 -32.71 6.28
C LEU A 117 30.14 -34.05 5.54
#